data_AF-A0A811LT44-F1
#
_entry.id   AF-A0A811LT44-F1
#
_cell.length_a   1.000
_cell.length_b   1.000
_cell.length_c   1.000
_cell.angle_alpha   90.00
_cell.angle_beta   90.00
_cell.angle_gamma   90.00
#
_symmetry.space_group_name_H-M   'P 1'
#
loop_
_entity.id
_entity.type
_entity.pdbx_description
1 polymer ?
#
loop_
_entity_poly.entity_id
_entity_poly.type
_entity_poly.pdbx_seq_one_letter_code
_entity_poly.pdbx_strand_id
1 'polypeptide(L)'
;MGTELCEQLNIAIDLSNVLRQILQDKEEDGEIYAVLTGGSTGVENLFSVTNVCLMYHLLLKHGVKPENIITFANDTSVNDKHSPWPGELRTSGLDKDVYKGCRIDYRNENLNFDLFASVLVGNQTDEKFPVLKSTSKDRVLLYHSGHGGHHEFEFGNERVQTDRFRDALTELHSKGMYKQLFYHFESCYSGSMFVDWLTPNYNILAITAANPNECAYGCTNKDSMVMPSLHVVCHIKDSHVSKYGNFDLLIHTTDTFFGLLNQDEFTVSNQTCLIQVLLQEADLYRLEYQIKEAEEEGDAVTARRLNNELQKQIDLLEHTNQKIDSFVTKMCMKNNFRENTKAKVDLECYGEMSRTFHKHCHNVRQFLESKEDGGELYAVLTGGSSGLGNLFSETNVCLMYHILRKHGVKDENIITFAGDDNVNDTNSPWPGELRPQPIDPDVRQSCRIGYSYENLNFDLFAEALIGNDTGGIFEHYPVLKSTSKDRVLLYHSGHGDSHEFEFGYEWVQADRLQKALTAMHDKGMYKQLFYHFESCFSGSMFVDWLTPKYNILAYTAANPHQYAVAIGYKGWIISVKFSCHMQQFIEQNKDLSAFRR
;
A
#
# COMPACT_ATOMS: atom_id res chain seq x y z
N MET A 1 21.59 5.63 5.91
CA MET A 1 20.86 4.80 6.90
C MET A 1 20.86 5.33 8.34
N GLY A 2 21.67 6.33 8.73
CA GLY A 2 21.72 6.81 10.13
C GLY A 2 20.84 8.02 10.48
N THR A 3 20.15 8.64 9.52
CA THR A 3 19.39 9.90 9.72
C THR A 3 17.88 9.70 9.80
N GLU A 4 17.28 8.81 9.02
CA GLU A 4 15.83 8.51 9.05
C GLU A 4 15.38 7.89 10.38
N LEU A 5 16.22 7.03 10.99
CA LEU A 5 15.91 6.41 12.27
C LEU A 5 15.85 7.43 13.42
N CYS A 6 16.60 8.53 13.33
CA CYS A 6 16.59 9.60 14.34
C CYS A 6 15.36 10.52 14.19
N GLU A 7 14.90 10.81 12.98
CA GLU A 7 13.72 11.64 12.76
C GLU A 7 12.44 10.95 13.23
N GLN A 8 12.26 9.66 12.92
CA GLN A 8 11.10 8.89 13.39
C GLN A 8 11.10 8.69 14.92
N LEU A 9 12.27 8.51 15.53
CA LEU A 9 12.40 8.41 16.99
C LEU A 9 11.99 9.74 17.67
N ASN A 10 12.39 10.87 17.11
CA ASN A 10 12.03 12.20 17.62
C ASN A 10 10.51 12.46 17.51
N ILE A 11 9.83 11.99 16.46
CA ILE A 11 8.40 12.24 16.25
C ILE A 11 7.50 11.41 17.20
N ALA A 12 7.84 10.14 17.48
CA ALA A 12 7.12 9.34 18.47
C ALA A 12 7.31 9.91 19.90
N ILE A 13 8.52 10.40 20.19
CA ILE A 13 8.82 11.15 21.41
C ILE A 13 7.97 12.43 21.47
N ASP A 14 7.87 13.18 20.36
CA ASP A 14 7.06 14.41 20.25
C ASP A 14 5.57 14.16 20.51
N LEU A 15 4.97 13.10 19.97
CA LEU A 15 3.54 12.82 20.19
C LEU A 15 3.25 12.49 21.67
N SER A 16 4.12 11.72 22.31
CA SER A 16 4.04 11.43 23.75
C SER A 16 4.24 12.69 24.61
N ASN A 17 5.07 13.63 24.15
CA ASN A 17 5.36 14.88 24.83
C ASN A 17 4.20 15.88 24.66
N VAL A 18 3.61 15.96 23.47
CA VAL A 18 2.43 16.79 23.16
C VAL A 18 1.22 16.33 23.95
N LEU A 19 0.91 15.02 23.95
CA LEU A 19 -0.17 14.48 24.77
C LEU A 19 0.05 14.80 26.24
N ARG A 20 1.28 14.61 26.76
CA ARG A 20 1.59 14.96 28.15
C ARG A 20 1.46 16.45 28.43
N GLN A 21 1.90 17.33 27.55
CA GLN A 21 1.76 18.78 27.72
C GLN A 21 0.28 19.17 27.78
N ILE A 22 -0.54 18.70 26.85
CA ILE A 22 -1.99 18.96 26.85
C ILE A 22 -2.62 18.48 28.15
N LEU A 23 -2.18 17.34 28.69
CA LEU A 23 -2.74 16.74 29.89
C LEU A 23 -2.18 17.32 31.22
N GLN A 24 -0.99 17.92 31.20
CA GLN A 24 -0.29 18.38 32.41
C GLN A 24 -0.29 19.90 32.60
N ASP A 25 -0.44 20.70 31.54
CA ASP A 25 -0.49 22.15 31.68
C ASP A 25 -1.80 22.52 32.39
N LYS A 26 -1.80 22.63 33.72
CA LYS A 26 -2.92 23.18 34.47
C LYS A 26 -2.83 24.71 34.38
N GLU A 27 -3.11 25.26 33.20
CA GLU A 27 -3.46 26.68 33.16
C GLU A 27 -4.68 26.89 34.06
N GLU A 28 -4.64 27.92 34.92
CA GLU A 28 -5.56 28.10 36.05
C GLU A 28 -7.04 28.31 35.64
N ASP A 29 -7.36 28.39 34.33
CA ASP A 29 -8.62 28.92 33.82
C ASP A 29 -9.36 28.04 32.76
N GLY A 30 -8.80 26.91 32.28
CA GLY A 30 -9.38 26.13 31.16
C GLY A 30 -9.32 24.60 31.32
N GLU A 31 -10.35 23.90 30.85
CA GLU A 31 -10.45 22.43 30.86
C GLU A 31 -9.92 21.78 29.58
N ILE A 32 -9.84 20.45 29.59
CA ILE A 32 -9.53 19.64 28.41
C ILE A 32 -10.81 18.95 27.97
N TYR A 33 -11.13 19.08 26.68
CA TYR A 33 -12.19 18.36 26.00
C TYR A 33 -11.59 17.47 24.92
N ALA A 34 -12.29 16.39 24.60
CA ALA A 34 -11.87 15.49 23.54
C ALA A 34 -13.05 15.01 22.69
N VAL A 35 -12.81 14.86 21.39
CA VAL A 35 -13.74 14.18 20.47
C VAL A 35 -12.98 13.09 19.74
N LEU A 36 -13.38 11.83 19.96
CA LEU A 36 -12.71 10.63 19.46
C LEU A 36 -13.60 9.95 18.43
N THR A 37 -13.06 9.60 17.27
CA THR A 37 -13.86 9.08 16.16
C THR A 37 -13.25 7.83 15.54
N GLY A 38 -14.08 6.81 15.35
CA GLY A 38 -13.73 5.50 14.77
C GLY A 38 -14.88 4.95 13.94
N GLY A 39 -14.92 5.29 12.65
CA GLY A 39 -16.10 5.08 11.81
C GLY A 39 -16.15 3.76 11.05
N SER A 40 -15.03 3.04 10.93
CA SER A 40 -14.91 1.91 10.00
C SER A 40 -15.73 0.71 10.44
N THR A 41 -16.33 0.01 9.48
CA THR A 41 -17.28 -1.08 9.71
C THR A 41 -16.70 -2.44 9.33
N GLY A 42 -17.26 -3.53 9.85
CA GLY A 42 -16.74 -4.88 9.58
C GLY A 42 -15.65 -5.29 10.56
N VAL A 43 -15.36 -6.58 10.61
CA VAL A 43 -14.54 -7.16 11.70
C VAL A 43 -13.06 -6.96 11.42
N GLU A 44 -12.65 -6.96 10.17
CA GLU A 44 -11.33 -6.54 9.70
C GLU A 44 -10.95 -5.13 10.16
N ASN A 45 -11.94 -4.29 10.46
CA ASN A 45 -11.77 -2.90 10.89
C ASN A 45 -11.93 -2.68 12.40
N LEU A 46 -11.86 -3.74 13.23
CA LEU A 46 -11.90 -3.62 14.69
C LEU A 46 -10.84 -2.67 15.26
N PHE A 47 -9.74 -2.41 14.53
CA PHE A 47 -8.72 -1.43 14.92
C PHE A 47 -9.31 -0.04 15.18
N SER A 48 -10.31 0.39 14.40
CA SER A 48 -10.88 1.74 14.46
C SER A 48 -11.56 2.01 15.80
N VAL A 49 -12.47 1.12 16.21
CA VAL A 49 -13.14 1.20 17.54
C VAL A 49 -12.17 0.92 18.69
N THR A 50 -11.20 0.03 18.50
CA THR A 50 -10.22 -0.28 19.54
C THR A 50 -9.33 0.93 19.85
N ASN A 51 -8.89 1.66 18.82
CA ASN A 51 -8.14 2.89 18.95
C ASN A 51 -8.91 3.99 19.69
N VAL A 52 -10.20 4.16 19.39
CA VAL A 52 -11.09 5.09 20.12
C VAL A 52 -11.14 4.74 21.61
N CYS A 53 -11.37 3.47 21.93
CA CYS A 53 -11.46 3.03 23.33
C CYS A 53 -10.13 3.12 24.06
N LEU A 54 -9.00 2.84 23.40
CA LEU A 54 -7.67 3.01 23.97
C LEU A 54 -7.41 4.49 24.31
N MET A 55 -7.72 5.41 23.40
CA MET A 55 -7.58 6.84 23.63
C MET A 55 -8.51 7.32 24.75
N TYR A 56 -9.75 6.82 24.81
CA TYR A 56 -10.70 7.12 25.88
C TYR A 56 -10.11 6.79 27.27
N HIS A 57 -9.58 5.56 27.44
CA HIS A 57 -8.97 5.15 28.71
C HIS A 57 -7.71 5.94 29.04
N LEU A 58 -6.90 6.29 28.03
CA LEU A 58 -5.71 7.12 28.21
C LEU A 58 -6.09 8.50 28.77
N LEU A 59 -7.10 9.15 28.19
CA LEU A 59 -7.57 10.45 28.64
C LEU A 59 -8.15 10.40 30.06
N LEU A 60 -8.93 9.38 30.40
CA LEU A 60 -9.44 9.18 31.76
C LEU A 60 -8.30 9.00 32.77
N LYS A 61 -7.30 8.17 32.43
CA LYS A 61 -6.14 7.93 33.29
C LYS A 61 -5.38 9.22 33.60
N HIS A 62 -5.35 10.15 32.65
CA HIS A 62 -4.70 11.45 32.79
C HIS A 62 -5.62 12.56 33.32
N GLY A 63 -6.81 12.21 33.81
CA GLY A 63 -7.68 13.13 34.56
C GLY A 63 -8.62 13.98 33.70
N VAL A 64 -8.75 13.68 32.41
CA VAL A 64 -9.82 14.27 31.59
C VAL A 64 -11.16 13.72 32.08
N LYS A 65 -12.11 14.61 32.35
CA LYS A 65 -13.42 14.22 32.87
C LYS A 65 -14.21 13.42 31.83
N PRO A 66 -14.88 12.31 32.19
CA PRO A 66 -15.67 11.53 31.25
C PRO A 66 -16.70 12.36 30.47
N GLU A 67 -17.33 13.35 31.10
CA GLU A 67 -18.30 14.26 30.46
C GLU A 67 -17.68 15.19 29.41
N ASN A 68 -16.35 15.36 29.41
CA ASN A 68 -15.63 16.19 28.45
C ASN A 68 -15.09 15.37 27.26
N ILE A 69 -15.26 14.05 27.26
CA ILE A 69 -14.83 13.16 26.18
C ILE A 69 -16.06 12.70 25.42
N ILE A 70 -16.12 12.99 24.12
CA ILE A 70 -17.20 12.59 23.22
C ILE A 70 -16.67 11.54 22.27
N THR A 71 -17.40 10.44 22.10
CA THR A 71 -16.94 9.30 21.29
C THR A 71 -17.93 8.94 20.19
N PHE A 72 -17.39 8.77 18.98
CA PHE A 72 -18.08 8.24 17.82
C PHE A 72 -17.40 6.92 17.47
N ALA A 73 -18.13 5.81 17.53
CA ALA A 73 -17.57 4.53 17.11
C ALA A 73 -18.61 3.61 16.47
N ASN A 74 -18.19 2.85 15.46
CA ASN A 74 -18.94 1.68 15.04
C ASN A 74 -18.48 0.46 15.85
N ASP A 75 -19.36 -0.09 16.67
CA ASP A 75 -19.09 -1.25 17.53
C ASP A 75 -19.86 -2.51 17.12
N THR A 76 -20.50 -2.51 15.94
CA THR A 76 -21.31 -3.64 15.44
C THR A 76 -20.52 -4.94 15.34
N SER A 77 -19.23 -4.85 15.01
CA SER A 77 -18.34 -5.99 14.78
C SER A 77 -17.73 -6.59 16.05
N VAL A 78 -17.86 -5.94 17.21
CA VAL A 78 -17.17 -6.35 18.45
C VAL A 78 -17.62 -7.75 18.91
N ASN A 79 -18.91 -8.05 18.75
CA ASN A 79 -19.49 -9.35 19.14
C ASN A 79 -19.51 -10.37 17.99
N ASP A 80 -18.87 -10.07 16.85
CA ASP A 80 -18.84 -11.03 15.75
C ASP A 80 -18.07 -12.28 16.15
N LYS A 81 -18.61 -13.45 15.80
CA LYS A 81 -17.99 -14.76 16.08
C LYS A 81 -16.64 -14.96 15.38
N HIS A 82 -16.36 -14.18 14.35
CA HIS A 82 -15.10 -14.16 13.61
C HIS A 82 -14.13 -13.08 14.13
N SER A 83 -14.49 -12.39 15.22
CA SER A 83 -13.53 -11.62 16.02
C SER A 83 -12.61 -12.59 16.78
N PRO A 84 -11.31 -12.28 16.97
CA PRO A 84 -10.40 -13.14 17.74
C PRO A 84 -10.83 -13.27 19.20
N TRP A 85 -11.51 -12.23 19.73
CA TRP A 85 -12.10 -12.22 21.07
C TRP A 85 -13.52 -11.64 21.00
N PRO A 86 -14.55 -12.45 20.69
CA PRO A 86 -15.92 -11.96 20.61
C PRO A 86 -16.36 -11.29 21.91
N GLY A 87 -16.77 -10.03 21.83
CA GLY A 87 -17.22 -9.21 22.96
C GLY A 87 -16.10 -8.43 23.67
N GLU A 88 -14.84 -8.59 23.26
CA GLU A 88 -13.69 -7.88 23.82
C GLU A 88 -12.89 -7.19 22.71
N LEU A 89 -12.27 -6.06 23.04
CA LEU A 89 -11.29 -5.40 22.17
C LEU A 89 -9.95 -5.42 22.87
N ARG A 90 -8.95 -6.05 22.25
CA ARG A 90 -7.59 -6.17 22.80
C ARG A 90 -6.59 -5.54 21.84
N THR A 91 -5.42 -5.15 22.35
CA THR A 91 -4.33 -4.58 21.54
C THR A 91 -3.07 -5.41 21.71
N SER A 92 -2.20 -5.42 20.70
CA SER A 92 -0.91 -6.07 20.79
C SER A 92 -0.15 -5.43 21.95
N GLY A 93 0.17 -6.22 22.97
CA GLY A 93 0.93 -5.73 24.12
C GLY A 93 0.15 -5.26 25.34
N LEU A 94 -1.18 -5.21 25.25
CA LEU A 94 -2.06 -5.00 26.40
C LEU A 94 -2.98 -6.22 26.55
N ASP A 95 -2.74 -7.02 27.59
CA ASP A 95 -3.62 -8.14 27.98
C ASP A 95 -4.90 -7.64 28.69
N LYS A 96 -5.47 -6.52 28.23
CA LYS A 96 -6.67 -5.89 28.80
C LYS A 96 -7.69 -5.63 27.71
N ASP A 97 -8.93 -6.00 28.00
CA ASP A 97 -10.08 -5.60 27.21
C ASP A 97 -10.30 -4.09 27.36
N VAL A 98 -10.06 -3.34 26.28
CA VAL A 98 -10.28 -1.88 26.23
C VAL A 98 -11.72 -1.53 25.89
N TYR A 99 -12.56 -2.48 25.44
CA TYR A 99 -13.98 -2.22 25.22
C TYR A 99 -14.71 -2.00 26.55
N LYS A 100 -14.36 -2.80 27.57
CA LYS A 100 -14.93 -2.64 28.91
C LYS A 100 -14.64 -1.25 29.49
N GLY A 101 -15.72 -0.55 29.85
CA GLY A 101 -15.67 0.79 30.42
C GLY A 101 -15.46 1.92 29.41
N CYS A 102 -15.27 1.61 28.12
CA CYS A 102 -15.28 2.59 27.05
C CYS A 102 -16.72 3.11 26.84
N ARG A 103 -16.95 4.40 27.05
CA ARG A 103 -18.26 5.01 26.75
C ARG A 103 -18.30 5.38 25.28
N ILE A 104 -19.24 4.82 24.52
CA ILE A 104 -19.52 5.22 23.13
C ILE A 104 -20.81 6.05 23.10
N ASP A 105 -20.69 7.33 22.74
CA ASP A 105 -21.81 8.28 22.76
C ASP A 105 -22.63 8.21 21.46
N TYR A 106 -21.95 8.18 20.31
CA TYR A 106 -22.56 8.04 18.99
C TYR A 106 -22.15 6.70 18.37
N ARG A 107 -23.14 5.87 18.00
CA ARG A 107 -22.93 4.49 17.55
C ARG A 107 -23.40 4.23 16.11
N ASN A 108 -22.63 3.40 15.42
CA ASN A 108 -23.06 2.55 14.29
C ASN A 108 -23.59 3.31 13.06
N GLU A 109 -24.61 2.75 12.40
CA GLU A 109 -25.10 3.16 11.08
C GLU A 109 -25.65 4.58 10.96
N ASN A 110 -25.84 5.29 12.07
CA ASN A 110 -26.29 6.68 12.10
C ASN A 110 -25.14 7.70 12.10
N LEU A 111 -23.89 7.23 12.11
CA LEU A 111 -22.71 8.08 11.99
C LEU A 111 -22.67 8.75 10.62
N ASN A 112 -22.70 10.08 10.61
CA ASN A 112 -22.50 10.91 9.43
C ASN A 112 -21.67 12.15 9.80
N PHE A 113 -21.05 12.76 8.80
CA PHE A 113 -20.11 13.85 9.05
C PHE A 113 -20.79 15.15 9.50
N ASP A 114 -22.02 15.42 9.05
CA ASP A 114 -22.75 16.61 9.46
C ASP A 114 -23.08 16.59 10.96
N LEU A 115 -23.40 15.41 11.50
CA LEU A 115 -23.55 15.19 12.94
C LEU A 115 -22.25 15.49 13.69
N PHE A 116 -21.11 15.00 13.20
CA PHE A 116 -19.80 15.30 13.78
C PHE A 116 -19.48 16.80 13.76
N ALA A 117 -19.68 17.47 12.62
CA ALA A 117 -19.48 18.91 12.50
C ALA A 117 -20.40 19.70 13.44
N SER A 118 -21.67 19.30 13.55
CA SER A 118 -22.63 19.87 14.51
C SER A 118 -22.17 19.72 15.96
N VAL A 119 -21.63 18.55 16.31
CA VAL A 119 -21.09 18.27 17.65
C VAL A 119 -19.87 19.12 17.96
N LEU A 120 -18.95 19.29 17.00
CA LEU A 120 -17.76 20.14 17.15
C LEU A 120 -18.14 21.58 17.53
N VAL A 121 -19.21 22.12 16.95
CA VAL A 121 -19.63 23.50 17.20
C VAL A 121 -20.66 23.65 18.33
N GLY A 122 -20.84 22.61 19.14
CA GLY A 122 -21.73 22.63 20.30
C GLY A 122 -23.22 22.71 19.98
N ASN A 123 -23.63 22.32 18.76
CA ASN A 123 -25.03 22.38 18.35
C ASN A 123 -25.82 21.16 18.86
N GLN A 124 -26.49 21.36 19.99
CA GLN A 124 -27.30 20.35 20.68
C GLN A 124 -28.65 20.13 19.97
N THR A 125 -28.79 18.99 19.28
CA THR A 125 -30.03 18.62 18.57
C THR A 125 -30.95 17.68 19.37
N ASP A 126 -30.39 16.88 20.28
CA ASP A 126 -31.09 16.02 21.25
C ASP A 126 -30.29 15.98 22.54
N GLU A 127 -30.88 16.36 23.68
CA GLU A 127 -30.24 16.43 25.00
C GLU A 127 -29.59 15.11 25.47
N LYS A 128 -29.96 13.98 24.87
CA LYS A 128 -29.38 12.67 25.18
C LYS A 128 -27.96 12.49 24.64
N PHE A 129 -27.58 13.25 23.61
CA PHE A 129 -26.31 13.08 22.92
C PHE A 129 -25.36 14.22 23.26
N PRO A 130 -24.12 13.97 23.71
CA PRO A 130 -23.23 15.03 24.13
C PRO A 130 -22.69 15.83 22.92
N VAL A 131 -22.59 17.14 23.08
CA VAL A 131 -21.92 18.04 22.13
C VAL A 131 -20.71 18.70 22.79
N LEU A 132 -19.79 19.22 21.99
CA LEU A 132 -18.60 19.89 22.50
C LEU A 132 -19.01 21.18 23.25
N LYS A 133 -18.57 21.32 24.49
CA LYS A 133 -18.89 22.46 25.37
C LYS A 133 -17.67 23.32 25.69
N SER A 134 -16.58 23.14 24.95
CA SER A 134 -15.36 23.90 25.10
C SER A 134 -15.54 25.35 24.64
N THR A 135 -14.69 26.21 25.18
CA THR A 135 -14.67 27.66 24.99
C THR A 135 -13.27 28.12 24.59
N SER A 136 -13.09 29.41 24.37
CA SER A 136 -11.80 30.00 24.00
C SER A 136 -10.73 29.92 25.08
N LYS A 137 -11.08 29.42 26.27
CA LYS A 137 -10.13 29.12 27.36
C LYS A 137 -9.66 27.66 27.36
N ASP A 138 -10.41 26.76 26.73
CA ASP A 138 -10.25 25.32 26.86
C ASP A 138 -9.30 24.74 25.80
N ARG A 139 -8.74 23.56 26.07
CA ARG A 139 -7.97 22.81 25.07
C ARG A 139 -8.81 21.68 24.52
N VAL A 140 -8.73 21.47 23.21
CA VAL A 140 -9.50 20.44 22.52
C VAL A 140 -8.56 19.42 21.88
N LEU A 141 -8.79 18.15 22.16
CA LEU A 141 -8.15 17.03 21.47
C LEU A 141 -9.14 16.40 20.50
N LEU A 142 -8.78 16.36 19.22
CA LEU A 142 -9.48 15.60 18.21
C LEU A 142 -8.68 14.35 17.86
N TYR A 143 -9.36 13.21 17.79
CA TYR A 143 -8.76 11.94 17.36
C TYR A 143 -9.63 11.28 16.30
N HIS A 144 -9.01 10.84 15.21
CA HIS A 144 -9.66 10.08 14.16
C HIS A 144 -8.88 8.80 13.88
N SER A 145 -9.58 7.67 13.77
CA SER A 145 -9.04 6.40 13.31
C SER A 145 -9.96 5.75 12.30
N GLY A 146 -9.47 5.50 11.09
CA GLY A 146 -10.24 4.87 10.03
C GLY A 146 -9.52 4.86 8.69
N HIS A 147 -10.22 4.44 7.64
CA HIS A 147 -9.67 4.42 6.28
C HIS A 147 -9.63 5.78 5.61
N GLY A 148 -8.68 5.93 4.70
CA GLY A 148 -8.38 7.20 4.04
C GLY A 148 -7.99 7.02 2.59
N GLY A 149 -8.22 8.08 1.82
CA GLY A 149 -7.81 8.23 0.44
C GLY A 149 -7.19 9.61 0.24
N HIS A 150 -6.63 9.86 -0.94
CA HIS A 150 -6.06 11.17 -1.23
C HIS A 150 -7.15 12.25 -1.16
N HIS A 151 -6.99 13.25 -0.27
CA HIS A 151 -7.98 14.30 0.04
C HIS A 151 -9.35 13.84 0.59
N GLU A 152 -9.48 12.59 1.06
CA GLU A 152 -10.71 12.10 1.66
C GLU A 152 -10.48 11.10 2.80
N PHE A 153 -11.47 10.91 3.67
CA PHE A 153 -11.45 9.87 4.70
C PHE A 153 -12.84 9.28 4.96
N GLU A 154 -12.88 8.09 5.54
CA GLU A 154 -14.11 7.41 5.91
C GLU A 154 -14.67 7.96 7.24
N PHE A 155 -15.96 8.28 7.26
CA PHE A 155 -16.67 8.59 8.49
C PHE A 155 -18.06 7.94 8.48
N GLY A 156 -18.20 6.81 9.18
CA GLY A 156 -19.40 5.99 9.09
C GLY A 156 -19.57 5.46 7.67
N ASN A 157 -20.71 5.72 7.04
CA ASN A 157 -20.99 5.30 5.67
C ASN A 157 -20.61 6.34 4.60
N GLU A 158 -19.92 7.42 4.98
CA GLU A 158 -19.54 8.52 4.07
C GLU A 158 -18.04 8.57 3.79
N ARG A 159 -17.70 9.06 2.60
CA ARG A 159 -16.35 9.56 2.27
C ARG A 159 -16.35 11.08 2.36
N VAL A 160 -15.66 11.60 3.37
CA VAL A 160 -15.59 13.03 3.68
C VAL A 160 -14.41 13.64 2.95
N GLN A 161 -14.68 14.66 2.16
CA GLN A 161 -13.69 15.39 1.37
C GLN A 161 -13.01 16.49 2.20
N THR A 162 -11.80 16.88 1.79
CA THR A 162 -10.98 17.87 2.49
C THR A 162 -11.65 19.24 2.64
N ASP A 163 -12.47 19.65 1.69
CA ASP A 163 -13.23 20.90 1.75
C ASP A 163 -14.26 20.92 2.89
N ARG A 164 -15.12 19.89 2.99
CA ARG A 164 -16.07 19.73 4.09
C ARG A 164 -15.36 19.65 5.44
N PHE A 165 -14.24 18.94 5.49
CA PHE A 165 -13.42 18.82 6.70
C PHE A 165 -12.82 20.14 7.14
N ARG A 166 -12.20 20.88 6.21
CA ARG A 166 -11.67 22.23 6.42
C ARG A 166 -12.77 23.16 6.93
N ASP A 167 -13.95 23.13 6.32
CA ASP A 167 -15.04 24.03 6.67
C ASP A 167 -15.52 23.78 8.10
N ALA A 168 -15.62 22.52 8.54
CA ALA A 168 -15.95 22.17 9.92
C ALA A 168 -14.90 22.69 10.92
N LEU A 169 -13.61 22.52 10.64
CA LEU A 169 -12.53 23.03 11.50
C LEU A 169 -12.45 24.57 11.49
N THR A 170 -12.75 25.19 10.36
CA THR A 170 -12.83 26.65 10.23
C THR A 170 -13.99 27.21 11.04
N GLU A 171 -15.16 26.55 11.02
CA GLU A 171 -16.31 26.94 11.84
C GLU A 171 -15.98 26.81 13.33
N LEU A 172 -15.41 25.67 13.74
CA LEU A 172 -14.94 25.44 15.11
C LEU A 172 -14.01 26.55 15.61
N HIS A 173 -13.03 26.93 14.78
CA HIS A 173 -12.11 28.04 15.07
C HIS A 173 -12.85 29.38 15.17
N SER A 174 -13.72 29.68 14.20
CA SER A 174 -14.44 30.96 14.14
C SER A 174 -15.38 31.20 15.33
N LYS A 175 -15.91 30.12 15.92
CA LYS A 175 -16.73 30.16 17.13
C LYS A 175 -15.92 30.27 18.42
N GLY A 176 -14.59 30.25 18.34
CA GLY A 176 -13.72 30.33 19.50
C GLY A 176 -13.93 29.15 20.45
N MET A 177 -14.14 27.95 19.91
CA MET A 177 -14.44 26.74 20.69
C MET A 177 -13.19 26.13 21.36
N TYR A 178 -12.01 26.74 21.18
CA TYR A 178 -10.78 26.30 21.82
C TYR A 178 -9.78 27.45 21.93
N LYS A 179 -8.93 27.38 22.96
CA LYS A 179 -7.67 28.12 23.05
C LYS A 179 -6.63 27.51 22.13
N GLN A 180 -6.38 26.21 22.27
CA GLN A 180 -5.46 25.41 21.46
C GLN A 180 -6.13 24.09 21.11
N LEU A 181 -5.90 23.61 19.88
CA LEU A 181 -6.44 22.34 19.44
C LEU A 181 -5.32 21.42 18.95
N PHE A 182 -5.38 20.18 19.40
CA PHE A 182 -4.51 19.11 18.92
C PHE A 182 -5.34 18.08 18.15
N TYR A 183 -4.94 17.76 16.93
CA TYR A 183 -5.60 16.74 16.11
C TYR A 183 -4.61 15.62 15.80
N HIS A 184 -4.87 14.41 16.28
CA HIS A 184 -4.21 13.21 15.78
C HIS A 184 -5.10 12.46 14.78
N PHE A 185 -4.61 12.32 13.55
CA PHE A 185 -5.36 11.76 12.41
C PHE A 185 -4.71 10.46 11.92
N GLU A 186 -5.29 9.32 12.29
CA GLU A 186 -4.81 7.98 11.97
C GLU A 186 -5.55 7.42 10.75
N SER A 187 -4.98 7.66 9.56
CA SER A 187 -5.54 7.19 8.29
C SER A 187 -4.53 7.22 7.14
N CYS A 188 -4.78 6.44 6.09
CA CYS A 188 -4.03 6.53 4.83
C CYS A 188 -4.19 7.92 4.19
N TYR A 189 -3.10 8.45 3.63
CA TYR A 189 -3.03 9.78 3.00
C TYR A 189 -3.45 10.93 3.94
N SER A 190 -3.43 10.73 5.26
CA SER A 190 -3.95 11.68 6.25
C SER A 190 -3.32 13.08 6.17
N GLY A 191 -2.06 13.18 5.75
CA GLY A 191 -1.41 14.47 5.48
C GLY A 191 -2.12 15.32 4.41
N SER A 192 -2.77 14.69 3.43
CA SER A 192 -3.49 15.37 2.34
C SER A 192 -4.71 16.16 2.85
N MET A 193 -5.22 15.83 4.05
CA MET A 193 -6.34 16.52 4.67
C MET A 193 -5.99 17.91 5.22
N PHE A 194 -4.69 18.22 5.37
CA PHE A 194 -4.21 19.44 6.02
C PHE A 194 -3.31 20.31 5.13
N VAL A 195 -2.82 19.76 4.02
CA VAL A 195 -1.92 20.45 3.10
C VAL A 195 -2.59 21.71 2.52
N ASP A 196 -1.80 22.75 2.31
CA ASP A 196 -2.17 24.02 1.66
C ASP A 196 -3.25 24.90 2.32
N TRP A 197 -3.84 24.50 3.45
CA TRP A 197 -4.87 25.32 4.12
C TRP A 197 -4.68 25.50 5.63
N LEU A 198 -4.14 24.51 6.35
CA LEU A 198 -4.01 24.60 7.80
C LEU A 198 -2.81 25.48 8.19
N THR A 199 -3.07 26.77 8.35
CA THR A 199 -2.05 27.76 8.76
C THR A 199 -1.96 27.90 10.29
N PRO A 200 -0.84 28.42 10.84
CA PRO A 200 -0.68 28.62 12.28
C PRO A 200 -1.77 29.47 12.94
N ASN A 201 -2.43 30.37 12.21
CA ASN A 201 -3.48 31.26 12.74
C ASN A 201 -4.71 30.51 13.27
N TYR A 202 -4.95 29.27 12.81
CA TYR A 202 -6.02 28.43 13.36
C TYR A 202 -5.73 27.95 14.79
N ASN A 203 -4.49 28.08 15.26
CA ASN A 203 -4.01 27.54 16.53
C ASN A 203 -4.32 26.04 16.74
N ILE A 204 -4.21 25.30 15.64
CA ILE A 204 -4.36 23.84 15.58
C ILE A 204 -2.97 23.26 15.32
N LEU A 205 -2.56 22.25 16.07
CA LEU A 205 -1.46 21.35 15.73
C LEU A 205 -2.05 20.02 15.28
N ALA A 206 -1.85 19.65 14.01
CA ALA A 206 -2.26 18.36 13.49
C ALA A 206 -1.04 17.43 13.33
N ILE A 207 -1.17 16.19 13.78
CA ILE A 207 -0.23 15.09 13.55
C ILE A 207 -0.97 13.99 12.81
N THR A 208 -0.34 13.48 11.75
CA THR A 208 -0.95 12.56 10.79
C THR A 208 -0.12 11.29 10.70
N ALA A 209 -0.79 10.14 10.58
CA ALA A 209 -0.14 8.82 10.50
C ALA A 209 0.66 8.59 9.21
N ALA A 210 0.34 9.33 8.15
CA ALA A 210 0.96 9.22 6.84
C ALA A 210 1.07 10.60 6.17
N ASN A 211 2.07 10.76 5.32
CA ASN A 211 2.18 11.96 4.47
C ASN A 211 1.04 11.98 3.42
N PRO A 212 0.91 13.06 2.60
CA PRO A 212 -0.19 13.19 1.64
C PRO A 212 -0.25 12.12 0.54
N ASN A 213 0.82 11.35 0.33
CA ASN A 213 1.02 10.50 -0.86
C ASN A 213 1.20 9.02 -0.53
N GLU A 214 0.97 8.59 0.71
CA GLU A 214 1.18 7.20 1.13
C GLU A 214 0.06 6.70 2.04
N CYS A 215 -0.05 5.38 2.17
CA CYS A 215 -0.94 4.77 3.16
C CYS A 215 -0.29 4.73 4.55
N ALA A 216 -1.13 4.70 5.58
CA ALA A 216 -0.73 4.36 6.94
C ALA A 216 -0.72 2.85 7.13
N TYR A 217 0.00 2.40 8.16
CA TYR A 217 0.13 0.98 8.50
C TYR A 217 -0.59 0.67 9.81
N GLY A 218 -1.20 -0.51 9.87
CA GLY A 218 -1.60 -1.21 11.08
C GLY A 218 -0.48 -2.10 11.61
N CYS A 219 -0.63 -2.55 12.85
CA CYS A 219 0.27 -3.52 13.47
C CYS A 219 -0.45 -4.81 13.77
N THR A 220 0.20 -5.96 13.64
CA THR A 220 -0.40 -7.26 14.01
C THR A 220 0.63 -8.18 14.64
N ASN A 221 0.13 -9.15 15.43
CA ASN A 221 0.93 -10.21 16.03
C ASN A 221 0.78 -11.49 15.18
N LYS A 222 1.69 -12.46 15.35
CA LYS A 222 1.72 -13.72 14.56
C LYS A 222 0.39 -14.51 14.51
N ASP A 223 -0.53 -14.25 15.45
CA ASP A 223 -1.69 -15.11 15.69
C ASP A 223 -3.07 -14.43 15.57
N SER A 224 -3.21 -13.22 15.02
CA SER A 224 -4.56 -12.62 14.82
C SER A 224 -4.51 -11.24 14.18
N MET A 225 -5.46 -10.95 13.27
CA MET A 225 -6.02 -9.67 12.75
C MET A 225 -5.19 -8.37 12.84
N VAL A 226 -5.43 -7.40 11.95
CA VAL A 226 -4.81 -6.07 12.07
C VAL A 226 -5.23 -5.45 13.41
N MET A 227 -4.28 -5.40 14.34
CA MET A 227 -4.42 -4.81 15.64
C MET A 227 -4.22 -3.28 15.54
N PRO A 228 -4.83 -2.52 16.44
CA PRO A 228 -4.78 -1.06 16.43
C PRO A 228 -3.36 -0.49 16.33
N SER A 229 -3.11 0.23 15.24
CA SER A 229 -2.08 1.24 15.15
C SER A 229 -2.59 2.48 15.86
N LEU A 230 -2.20 2.66 17.11
CA LEU A 230 -2.00 4.03 17.59
C LEU A 230 -0.52 4.29 17.34
N HIS A 231 -0.16 5.24 16.47
CA HIS A 231 1.25 5.68 16.34
C HIS A 231 1.88 6.10 17.69
N VAL A 232 1.05 6.36 18.71
CA VAL A 232 1.45 6.60 20.11
C VAL A 232 1.97 5.32 20.81
N VAL A 233 1.49 4.13 20.41
CA VAL A 233 1.69 2.84 21.11
C VAL A 233 2.66 1.94 20.36
N CYS A 234 2.75 2.04 19.03
CA CYS A 234 3.66 1.24 18.21
C CYS A 234 4.59 2.14 17.38
N HIS A 235 5.88 1.77 17.33
CA HIS A 235 6.80 2.32 16.35
C HIS A 235 6.50 1.70 14.98
N ILE A 236 5.77 2.44 14.14
CA ILE A 236 5.56 2.14 12.72
C ILE A 236 6.70 2.80 11.96
N LYS A 237 7.47 2.00 11.21
CA LYS A 237 8.68 2.47 10.50
C LYS A 237 8.39 2.84 9.05
N ASP A 238 7.26 2.36 8.52
CA ASP A 238 7.04 2.30 7.09
C ASP A 238 6.12 3.44 6.54
N SER A 239 5.60 4.32 7.41
CA SER A 239 4.95 5.59 7.02
C SER A 239 5.65 6.83 7.62
N HIS A 240 5.52 7.96 6.94
CA HIS A 240 6.04 9.26 7.32
C HIS A 240 4.98 10.05 8.10
N VAL A 241 5.08 9.97 9.43
CA VAL A 241 4.29 10.82 10.33
C VAL A 241 4.57 12.29 10.03
N SER A 242 3.52 13.03 9.68
CA SER A 242 3.62 14.42 9.22
C SER A 242 2.89 15.38 10.16
N LYS A 243 3.39 16.62 10.23
CA LYS A 243 2.89 17.68 11.13
C LYS A 243 2.37 18.87 10.32
N TYR A 244 1.27 19.49 10.76
CA TYR A 244 0.67 20.66 10.11
C TYR A 244 0.14 21.68 11.13
N GLY A 245 -0.03 22.93 10.69
CA GLY A 245 -0.60 24.01 11.50
C GLY A 245 0.41 24.74 12.37
N ASN A 246 0.06 24.99 13.64
CA ASN A 246 0.87 25.79 14.57
C ASN A 246 1.92 24.94 15.30
N PHE A 247 3.16 24.97 14.81
CA PHE A 247 4.28 24.27 15.44
C PHE A 247 4.80 24.94 16.72
N ASP A 248 4.42 26.17 17.04
CA ASP A 248 4.79 26.80 18.31
C ASP A 248 4.15 26.06 19.50
N LEU A 249 3.05 25.34 19.25
CA LEU A 249 2.45 24.42 20.21
C LEU A 249 3.38 23.26 20.61
N LEU A 250 4.43 22.98 19.82
CA LEU A 250 5.48 22.00 20.14
C LEU A 250 6.60 22.58 21.01
N ILE A 251 6.85 23.90 20.99
CA ILE A 251 8.09 24.51 21.53
C ILE A 251 8.10 24.61 23.07
N HIS A 252 6.94 24.51 23.73
CA HIS A 252 6.86 24.51 25.20
C HIS A 252 7.34 23.20 25.88
N THR A 253 8.12 22.36 25.20
CA THR A 253 8.35 20.94 25.58
C THR A 253 9.76 20.56 26.07
N THR A 254 10.75 21.46 26.16
CA THR A 254 12.13 21.02 26.45
C THR A 254 12.60 21.10 27.90
N ASP A 255 11.97 21.87 28.79
CA ASP A 255 12.55 22.15 30.12
C ASP A 255 11.86 21.50 31.33
N THR A 256 10.88 20.61 31.16
CA THR A 256 10.17 20.00 32.32
C THR A 256 9.90 18.49 32.25
N PHE A 257 10.52 17.75 31.32
CA PHE A 257 9.96 16.45 30.91
C PHE A 257 10.65 15.16 31.40
N PHE A 258 11.76 15.22 32.16
CA PHE A 258 12.45 14.00 32.61
C PHE A 258 12.04 13.48 34.01
N GLY A 259 11.03 14.07 34.66
CA GLY A 259 10.78 13.84 36.09
C GLY A 259 9.70 12.83 36.49
N LEU A 260 8.70 12.51 35.67
CA LEU A 260 7.44 11.95 36.19
C LEU A 260 6.77 10.89 35.30
N LEU A 261 7.50 9.81 35.01
CA LEU A 261 6.88 8.49 34.84
C LEU A 261 7.18 7.69 36.10
N ASN A 262 6.40 7.90 37.16
CA ASN A 262 6.31 6.86 38.19
C ASN A 262 5.68 5.64 37.53
N GLN A 263 6.50 4.59 37.51
CA GLN A 263 6.13 3.21 37.25
C GLN A 263 4.87 2.90 38.07
N ASP A 264 3.79 2.52 37.39
CA ASP A 264 2.96 1.37 37.74
C ASP A 264 1.67 1.37 36.87
N GLU A 265 1.40 0.21 36.26
CA GLU A 265 0.19 -0.22 35.51
C GLU A 265 -0.02 0.13 34.02
N PHE A 266 0.73 1.05 33.40
CA PHE A 266 0.77 1.19 31.93
C PHE A 266 2.20 1.51 31.51
N THR A 267 3.10 0.54 31.67
CA THR A 267 4.32 0.53 30.86
C THR A 267 3.86 0.33 29.42
N VAL A 268 3.89 1.41 28.61
CA VAL A 268 4.08 1.26 27.17
C VAL A 268 5.47 0.66 27.04
N SER A 269 5.56 -0.68 27.13
CA SER A 269 6.82 -1.34 26.86
C SER A 269 7.23 -0.96 25.43
N ASN A 270 8.53 -0.81 25.17
CA ASN A 270 9.09 -0.70 23.82
C ASN A 270 8.75 -1.98 23.02
N GLN A 271 7.48 -2.15 22.67
CA GLN A 271 6.99 -3.27 21.91
C GLN A 271 7.11 -2.89 20.45
N THR A 272 8.06 -3.55 19.81
CA THR A 272 8.21 -3.56 18.37
C THR A 272 6.96 -4.18 17.77
N CYS A 273 6.32 -3.46 16.86
CA CYS A 273 5.33 -4.00 15.94
C CYS A 273 5.91 -5.28 15.31
N LEU A 274 5.28 -6.45 15.54
CA LEU A 274 5.81 -7.73 15.06
C LEU A 274 5.66 -7.85 13.53
N ILE A 275 4.53 -7.38 13.01
CA ILE A 275 4.20 -7.35 11.58
C ILE A 275 3.47 -6.03 11.30
N GLN A 276 3.92 -5.27 10.29
CA GLN A 276 3.24 -4.07 9.79
C GLN A 276 2.40 -4.46 8.57
N VAL A 277 1.16 -3.99 8.50
CA VAL A 277 0.21 -4.27 7.40
C VAL A 277 -0.31 -2.93 6.89
N LEU A 278 -0.35 -2.72 5.58
CA LEU A 278 -0.99 -1.53 5.01
C LEU A 278 -2.47 -1.51 5.39
N LEU A 279 -3.00 -0.39 5.90
CA LEU A 279 -4.41 -0.35 6.30
C LEU A 279 -5.36 -0.68 5.14
N GLN A 280 -5.01 -0.29 3.90
CA GLN A 280 -5.76 -0.66 2.69
C GLN A 280 -5.79 -2.17 2.39
N GLU A 281 -4.84 -2.94 2.93
CA GLU A 281 -4.70 -4.37 2.70
C GLU A 281 -5.18 -5.21 3.89
N ALA A 282 -5.71 -4.56 4.94
CA ALA A 282 -6.14 -5.22 6.17
C ALA A 282 -7.15 -6.35 5.91
N ASP A 283 -8.08 -6.13 4.97
CA ASP A 283 -9.12 -7.08 4.57
C ASP A 283 -8.51 -8.32 3.88
N LEU A 284 -7.54 -8.10 3.00
CA LEU A 284 -6.84 -9.16 2.27
C LEU A 284 -5.97 -9.99 3.22
N TYR A 285 -5.25 -9.32 4.13
CA TYR A 285 -4.43 -9.97 5.15
C TYR A 285 -5.29 -10.87 6.06
N ARG A 286 -6.49 -10.41 6.41
CA ARG A 286 -7.43 -11.22 7.20
C ARG A 286 -7.92 -12.44 6.43
N LEU A 287 -8.27 -12.30 5.16
CA LEU A 287 -8.67 -13.44 4.33
C LEU A 287 -7.54 -14.47 4.23
N GLU A 288 -6.30 -14.04 4.05
CA GLU A 288 -5.12 -14.93 4.06
C GLU A 288 -5.00 -15.70 5.38
N TYR A 289 -5.20 -15.03 6.51
CA TYR A 289 -5.18 -15.66 7.82
C TYR A 289 -6.29 -16.71 7.99
N GLN A 290 -7.53 -16.38 7.62
CA GLN A 290 -8.65 -17.33 7.71
C GLN A 290 -8.47 -18.55 6.81
N ILE A 291 -7.75 -18.41 5.69
CA ILE A 291 -7.38 -19.55 4.84
C ILE A 291 -6.42 -20.46 5.60
N LYS A 292 -5.37 -19.90 6.24
CA LYS A 292 -4.41 -20.67 7.02
C LYS A 292 -5.07 -21.40 8.19
N GLU A 293 -5.96 -20.74 8.95
CA GLU A 293 -6.72 -21.39 10.02
C GLU A 293 -7.54 -22.58 9.50
N ALA A 294 -8.29 -22.38 8.41
CA ALA A 294 -9.09 -23.44 7.81
C ALA A 294 -8.22 -24.61 7.29
N GLU A 295 -7.02 -24.33 6.77
CA GLU A 295 -6.07 -25.36 6.35
C GLU A 295 -5.51 -26.15 7.54
N GLU A 296 -5.16 -25.48 8.64
CA GLU A 296 -4.67 -26.08 9.87
C GLU A 296 -5.74 -26.95 10.56
N GLU A 297 -7.00 -26.52 10.52
CA GLU A 297 -8.15 -27.30 11.00
C GLU A 297 -8.53 -28.45 10.08
N GLY A 298 -7.95 -28.53 8.88
CA GLY A 298 -8.27 -29.52 7.86
C GLY A 298 -9.60 -29.28 7.14
N ASP A 299 -10.21 -28.09 7.27
CA ASP A 299 -11.40 -27.68 6.53
C ASP A 299 -11.04 -27.17 5.12
N ALA A 300 -10.72 -28.12 4.25
CA ALA A 300 -10.39 -27.83 2.86
C ALA A 300 -11.55 -27.19 2.06
N VAL A 301 -12.80 -27.25 2.53
CA VAL A 301 -13.94 -26.61 1.84
C VAL A 301 -13.93 -25.12 2.13
N THR A 302 -13.77 -24.74 3.41
CA THR A 302 -13.69 -23.35 3.84
C THR A 302 -12.43 -22.68 3.29
N ALA A 303 -11.26 -23.33 3.36
CA ALA A 303 -10.01 -22.80 2.80
C ALA A 303 -10.16 -22.47 1.31
N ARG A 304 -10.69 -23.41 0.50
CA ARG A 304 -10.94 -23.16 -0.94
C ARG A 304 -11.93 -22.03 -1.18
N ARG A 305 -12.99 -21.93 -0.38
CA ARG A 305 -13.99 -20.86 -0.51
C ARG A 305 -13.37 -19.49 -0.23
N LEU A 306 -12.59 -19.38 0.84
CA LEU A 306 -11.92 -18.14 1.23
C LEU A 306 -10.83 -17.76 0.22
N ASN A 307 -10.04 -18.72 -0.27
CA ASN A 307 -9.04 -18.48 -1.30
C ASN A 307 -9.67 -17.96 -2.61
N ASN A 308 -10.81 -18.51 -3.00
CA ASN A 308 -11.56 -17.99 -4.15
C ASN A 308 -12.12 -16.59 -3.91
N GLU A 309 -12.39 -16.20 -2.67
CA GLU A 309 -12.85 -14.85 -2.33
C GLU A 309 -11.69 -13.85 -2.34
N LEU A 310 -10.56 -14.21 -1.73
CA LEU A 310 -9.32 -13.43 -1.78
C LEU A 310 -8.92 -13.12 -3.22
N GLN A 311 -8.90 -14.14 -4.09
CA GLN A 311 -8.56 -13.95 -5.49
C GLN A 311 -9.54 -13.02 -6.22
N LYS A 312 -10.84 -13.10 -5.92
CA LYS A 312 -11.82 -12.19 -6.53
C LYS A 312 -11.61 -10.74 -6.12
N GLN A 313 -11.24 -10.50 -4.86
CA GLN A 313 -10.98 -9.14 -4.39
C GLN A 313 -9.73 -8.56 -5.04
N ILE A 314 -8.67 -9.37 -5.16
CA ILE A 314 -7.45 -9.00 -5.89
C ILE A 314 -7.77 -8.69 -7.36
N ASP A 315 -8.45 -9.61 -8.07
CA ASP A 315 -8.86 -9.42 -9.48
C ASP A 315 -9.69 -8.14 -9.66
N LEU A 316 -10.61 -7.85 -8.73
CA LEU A 316 -11.46 -6.67 -8.79
C LEU A 316 -10.66 -5.37 -8.60
N LEU A 317 -9.72 -5.34 -7.66
CA LEU A 317 -8.85 -4.20 -7.40
C LEU A 317 -7.99 -3.90 -8.63
N GLU A 318 -7.36 -4.92 -9.19
CA GLU A 318 -6.51 -4.79 -10.38
C GLU A 318 -7.30 -4.29 -11.60
N HIS A 319 -8.44 -4.91 -11.90
CA HIS A 319 -9.29 -4.52 -13.04
C HIS A 319 -9.83 -3.10 -12.91
N THR A 320 -10.19 -2.71 -11.69
CA THR A 320 -10.68 -1.36 -11.40
C THR A 320 -9.59 -0.32 -11.63
N ASN A 321 -8.38 -0.56 -11.11
CA ASN A 321 -7.22 0.31 -11.31
C ASN A 321 -6.88 0.45 -12.80
N GLN A 322 -6.86 -0.66 -13.55
CA GLN A 322 -6.62 -0.63 -15.00
C GLN A 322 -7.67 0.18 -15.77
N LYS A 323 -8.95 0.08 -15.41
CA LYS A 323 -10.02 0.83 -16.07
C LYS A 323 -9.98 2.32 -15.75
N ILE A 324 -9.71 2.68 -14.49
CA ILE A 324 -9.55 4.07 -14.07
C ILE A 324 -8.37 4.68 -14.82
N ASP A 325 -7.23 4.02 -14.81
CA ASP A 325 -6.03 4.47 -15.50
C ASP A 325 -6.30 4.67 -17.00
N SER A 326 -6.90 3.67 -17.66
CA SER A 326 -7.31 3.77 -19.08
C SER A 326 -8.24 4.97 -19.35
N PHE A 327 -9.19 5.25 -18.45
CA PHE A 327 -10.12 6.37 -18.57
C PHE A 327 -9.40 7.71 -18.40
N VAL A 328 -8.58 7.85 -17.35
CA VAL A 328 -7.79 9.05 -17.05
C VAL A 328 -6.82 9.34 -18.19
N THR A 329 -6.06 8.34 -18.67
CA THR A 329 -5.14 8.50 -19.81
C THR A 329 -5.88 8.99 -21.06
N LYS A 330 -7.06 8.42 -21.39
CA LYS A 330 -7.88 8.86 -22.53
C LYS A 330 -8.35 10.30 -22.37
N MET A 331 -8.74 10.71 -21.17
CA MET A 331 -9.15 12.09 -20.87
C MET A 331 -7.99 13.09 -20.98
N CYS A 332 -6.81 12.74 -20.45
CA CYS A 332 -5.62 13.58 -20.53
C CYS A 332 -5.14 13.76 -21.97
N MET A 333 -5.10 12.67 -22.74
CA MET A 333 -4.76 12.66 -24.17
C MET A 333 -5.71 13.51 -25.01
N LYS A 334 -7.02 13.40 -24.77
CA LYS A 334 -8.04 14.13 -25.54
C LYS A 334 -7.96 15.66 -25.32
N ASN A 335 -7.49 16.09 -24.15
CA ASN A 335 -7.52 17.49 -23.75
C ASN A 335 -6.12 18.16 -23.73
N ASN A 336 -5.07 17.48 -24.17
CA ASN A 336 -3.68 17.97 -24.12
C ASN A 336 -3.25 18.46 -22.71
N PHE A 337 -3.73 17.80 -21.66
CA PHE A 337 -3.26 18.11 -20.30
C PHE A 337 -1.81 17.66 -20.16
N ARG A 338 -0.92 18.59 -19.82
CA ARG A 338 0.43 18.27 -19.30
C ARG A 338 0.32 18.12 -17.80
N GLU A 339 0.98 17.10 -17.23
CA GLU A 339 1.15 17.03 -15.78
C GLU A 339 1.78 18.33 -15.28
N ASN A 340 1.03 19.04 -14.44
CA ASN A 340 1.52 20.21 -13.75
C ASN A 340 1.61 19.83 -12.28
N THR A 341 2.79 19.44 -11.85
CA THR A 341 3.11 19.06 -10.46
C THR A 341 2.92 20.19 -9.44
N LYS A 342 2.49 21.38 -9.90
CA LYS A 342 2.14 22.55 -9.09
C LYS A 342 0.66 22.97 -9.20
N ALA A 343 -0.17 22.23 -9.93
CA ALA A 343 -1.59 22.56 -10.04
C ALA A 343 -2.30 22.26 -8.71
N LYS A 344 -2.99 23.27 -8.16
CA LYS A 344 -3.84 23.09 -6.98
C LYS A 344 -4.99 22.15 -7.34
N VAL A 345 -5.22 21.13 -6.52
CA VAL A 345 -6.33 20.18 -6.72
C VAL A 345 -7.65 20.95 -6.57
N ASP A 346 -8.52 20.83 -7.57
CA ASP A 346 -9.92 21.25 -7.47
C ASP A 346 -10.66 20.20 -6.63
N LEU A 347 -10.81 20.50 -5.34
CA LEU A 347 -11.42 19.59 -4.37
C LEU A 347 -12.91 19.33 -4.66
N GLU A 348 -13.62 20.27 -5.28
CA GLU A 348 -15.03 20.09 -5.64
C GLU A 348 -15.14 19.07 -6.78
N CYS A 349 -14.35 19.26 -7.84
CA CYS A 349 -14.25 18.33 -8.96
C CYS A 349 -13.77 16.93 -8.52
N TYR A 350 -12.72 16.87 -7.69
CA TYR A 350 -12.21 15.61 -7.13
C TYR A 350 -13.28 14.90 -6.28
N GLY A 351 -13.96 15.63 -5.41
CA GLY A 351 -15.02 15.09 -4.56
C GLY A 351 -16.24 14.60 -5.34
N GLU A 352 -16.64 15.28 -6.42
CA GLU A 352 -17.68 14.78 -7.33
C GLU A 352 -17.25 13.52 -8.07
N MET A 353 -16.01 13.47 -8.57
CA MET A 353 -15.45 12.29 -9.22
C MET A 353 -15.42 11.10 -8.27
N SER A 354 -14.89 11.27 -7.05
CA SER A 354 -14.85 10.23 -6.04
C SER A 354 -16.25 9.72 -5.69
N ARG A 355 -17.21 10.62 -5.38
CA ARG A 355 -18.61 10.22 -5.09
C ARG A 355 -19.27 9.48 -6.24
N THR A 356 -19.05 9.94 -7.47
CA THR A 356 -19.59 9.30 -8.68
C THR A 356 -19.00 7.90 -8.84
N PHE A 357 -17.69 7.77 -8.69
CA PHE A 357 -17.00 6.49 -8.75
C PHE A 357 -17.53 5.52 -7.69
N HIS A 358 -17.58 5.91 -6.42
CA HIS A 358 -18.09 5.07 -5.34
C HIS A 358 -19.56 4.68 -5.57
N LYS A 359 -20.41 5.60 -6.04
CA LYS A 359 -21.84 5.34 -6.31
C LYS A 359 -22.07 4.36 -7.47
N HIS A 360 -21.22 4.39 -8.50
CA HIS A 360 -21.47 3.68 -9.76
C HIS A 360 -20.56 2.48 -9.99
N CYS A 361 -19.40 2.41 -9.34
CA CYS A 361 -18.37 1.40 -9.56
C CYS A 361 -18.25 0.38 -8.41
N HIS A 362 -18.88 0.59 -7.24
CA HIS A 362 -18.93 -0.44 -6.19
C HIS A 362 -19.85 -1.63 -6.47
N ASN A 363 -20.53 -1.67 -7.62
CA ASN A 363 -21.32 -2.82 -8.08
C ASN A 363 -20.84 -3.35 -9.44
N VAL A 364 -19.53 -3.54 -9.61
CA VAL A 364 -18.97 -4.27 -10.77
C VAL A 364 -19.18 -5.79 -10.61
N ARG A 365 -20.41 -6.18 -10.28
CA ARG A 365 -20.89 -7.58 -10.36
C ARG A 365 -21.49 -7.90 -11.73
N GLN A 366 -21.60 -6.92 -12.63
CA GLN A 366 -22.39 -7.07 -13.86
C GLN A 366 -21.61 -6.87 -15.18
N PHE A 367 -20.30 -7.12 -15.19
CA PHE A 367 -19.53 -7.07 -16.45
C PHE A 367 -18.60 -8.26 -16.72
N LEU A 368 -18.73 -9.35 -15.97
CA LEU A 368 -17.94 -10.57 -16.18
C LEU A 368 -18.83 -11.76 -16.52
N GLU A 369 -19.47 -11.66 -17.69
CA GLU A 369 -19.86 -12.82 -18.48
C GLU A 369 -19.45 -12.58 -19.94
N SER A 370 -18.20 -12.86 -20.26
CA SER A 370 -17.84 -13.26 -21.63
C SER A 370 -16.81 -14.37 -21.57
N LYS A 371 -17.18 -15.49 -22.19
CA LYS A 371 -16.49 -16.80 -22.21
C LYS A 371 -15.11 -16.77 -22.87
N GLU A 372 -14.36 -17.83 -22.54
CA GLU A 372 -13.26 -18.51 -23.24
C GLU A 372 -12.88 -17.96 -24.63
N ASP A 373 -11.61 -17.58 -24.81
CA ASP A 373 -10.97 -17.49 -26.12
C ASP A 373 -9.72 -18.38 -26.14
N GLY A 374 -9.70 -19.34 -27.06
CA GLY A 374 -8.73 -20.45 -27.16
C GLY A 374 -7.34 -20.11 -27.71
N GLY A 375 -6.65 -19.11 -27.14
CA GLY A 375 -5.23 -18.80 -27.43
C GLY A 375 -4.24 -19.37 -26.41
N GLU A 376 -3.00 -19.68 -26.83
CA GLU A 376 -1.93 -20.19 -25.96
C GLU A 376 -1.18 -19.05 -25.22
N LEU A 377 -0.39 -19.37 -24.20
CA LEU A 377 0.51 -18.45 -23.53
C LEU A 377 1.95 -18.70 -24.01
N TYR A 378 2.62 -17.64 -24.45
CA TYR A 378 4.03 -17.60 -24.79
C TYR A 378 4.78 -16.69 -23.82
N ALA A 379 6.06 -16.95 -23.61
CA ALA A 379 6.90 -16.16 -22.73
C ALA A 379 8.29 -15.89 -23.32
N VAL A 380 8.82 -14.69 -23.09
CA VAL A 380 10.20 -14.32 -23.35
C VAL A 380 10.80 -13.78 -22.04
N LEU A 381 11.78 -14.49 -21.50
CA LEU A 381 12.39 -14.22 -20.21
C LEU A 381 13.82 -13.70 -20.40
N THR A 382 14.12 -12.54 -19.85
CA THR A 382 15.39 -11.85 -20.08
C THR A 382 16.08 -11.53 -18.76
N GLY A 383 17.31 -12.02 -18.63
CA GLY A 383 18.29 -11.59 -17.65
C GLY A 383 19.25 -10.65 -18.34
N GLY A 384 19.09 -9.35 -18.09
CA GLY A 384 19.80 -8.29 -18.79
C GLY A 384 21.26 -8.09 -18.36
N SER A 385 21.69 -8.69 -17.26
CA SER A 385 22.98 -8.40 -16.63
C SER A 385 23.88 -9.64 -16.57
N SER A 386 25.16 -9.45 -16.87
CA SER A 386 26.19 -10.52 -16.86
C SER A 386 27.28 -10.25 -15.82
N GLY A 387 28.09 -11.25 -15.50
CA GLY A 387 29.16 -11.19 -14.49
C GLY A 387 28.73 -11.55 -13.05
N LEU A 388 29.71 -11.99 -12.26
CA LEU A 388 29.57 -12.50 -10.88
C LEU A 388 28.70 -11.63 -9.93
N GLY A 389 28.73 -10.31 -10.08
CA GLY A 389 27.92 -9.40 -9.27
C GLY A 389 26.41 -9.43 -9.56
N ASN A 390 26.03 -10.08 -10.67
CA ASN A 390 24.70 -10.02 -11.27
C ASN A 390 24.01 -11.39 -11.36
N LEU A 391 24.42 -12.36 -10.51
CA LEU A 391 23.84 -13.71 -10.44
C LEU A 391 22.31 -13.71 -10.28
N PHE A 392 21.74 -12.66 -9.70
CA PHE A 392 20.29 -12.48 -9.58
C PHE A 392 19.55 -12.49 -10.92
N SER A 393 20.16 -11.93 -11.97
CA SER A 393 19.53 -11.75 -13.28
C SER A 393 19.24 -13.11 -13.92
N GLU A 394 20.23 -14.02 -13.92
CA GLU A 394 20.08 -15.39 -14.40
C GLU A 394 19.22 -16.25 -13.47
N THR A 395 19.38 -16.10 -12.15
CA THR A 395 18.60 -16.84 -11.14
C THR A 395 17.10 -16.59 -11.31
N ASN A 396 16.72 -15.34 -11.54
CA ASN A 396 15.33 -14.94 -11.73
C ASN A 396 14.71 -15.48 -13.03
N VAL A 397 15.47 -15.49 -14.13
CA VAL A 397 15.03 -16.09 -15.40
C VAL A 397 14.76 -17.57 -15.23
N CYS A 398 15.68 -18.30 -14.60
CA CYS A 398 15.54 -19.73 -14.41
C CYS A 398 14.42 -20.11 -13.44
N LEU A 399 14.23 -19.33 -12.37
CA LEU A 399 13.08 -19.52 -11.48
C LEU A 399 11.76 -19.30 -12.22
N MET A 400 11.63 -18.21 -12.99
CA MET A 400 10.42 -17.92 -13.77
C MET A 400 10.16 -19.00 -14.84
N TYR A 401 11.21 -19.52 -15.49
CA TYR A 401 11.11 -20.63 -16.44
C TYR A 401 10.45 -21.86 -15.80
N HIS A 402 10.92 -22.28 -14.62
CA HIS A 402 10.37 -23.44 -13.92
C HIS A 402 8.94 -23.23 -13.46
N ILE A 403 8.61 -22.02 -12.99
CA ILE A 403 7.25 -21.64 -12.60
C ILE A 403 6.30 -21.78 -13.80
N LEU A 404 6.65 -21.21 -14.96
CA LEU A 404 5.80 -21.29 -16.15
C LEU A 404 5.58 -22.73 -16.62
N ARG A 405 6.64 -23.55 -16.60
CA ARG A 405 6.55 -24.98 -16.94
C ARG A 405 5.65 -25.76 -15.99
N LYS A 406 5.82 -25.55 -14.68
CA LYS A 406 5.01 -26.18 -13.63
C LYS A 406 3.52 -25.87 -13.82
N HIS A 407 3.20 -24.71 -14.40
CA HIS A 407 1.85 -24.25 -14.67
C HIS A 407 1.38 -24.51 -16.12
N GLY A 408 2.09 -25.38 -16.87
CA GLY A 408 1.62 -25.93 -18.13
C GLY A 408 1.97 -25.12 -19.38
N VAL A 409 2.84 -24.11 -19.27
CA VAL A 409 3.43 -23.47 -20.46
C VAL A 409 4.45 -24.44 -21.08
N LYS A 410 4.29 -24.75 -22.36
CA LYS A 410 5.17 -25.67 -23.09
C LYS A 410 6.56 -25.05 -23.25
N ASP A 411 7.62 -25.85 -23.16
CA ASP A 411 9.00 -25.40 -23.37
C ASP A 411 9.22 -24.64 -24.68
N GLU A 412 8.56 -25.08 -25.75
CA GLU A 412 8.64 -24.46 -27.08
C GLU A 412 7.99 -23.06 -27.16
N ASN A 413 7.19 -22.71 -26.16
CA ASN A 413 6.55 -21.40 -26.03
C ASN A 413 7.33 -20.47 -25.09
N ILE A 414 8.46 -20.92 -24.50
CA ILE A 414 9.30 -20.11 -23.61
C ILE A 414 10.67 -19.87 -24.27
N ILE A 415 11.01 -18.61 -24.46
CA ILE A 415 12.30 -18.14 -24.95
C ILE A 415 13.03 -17.49 -23.78
N THR A 416 14.32 -17.77 -23.63
CA THR A 416 15.11 -17.23 -22.52
C THR A 416 16.41 -16.59 -23.02
N PHE A 417 16.73 -15.43 -22.47
CA PHE A 417 17.95 -14.66 -22.65
C PHE A 417 18.62 -14.55 -21.28
N ALA A 418 19.85 -15.05 -21.11
CA ALA A 418 20.58 -14.94 -19.85
C ALA A 418 22.08 -15.08 -20.06
N GLY A 419 22.90 -14.59 -19.11
CA GLY A 419 24.36 -14.64 -19.21
C GLY A 419 24.94 -16.05 -19.40
N ASP A 420 24.54 -17.03 -18.57
CA ASP A 420 25.09 -18.40 -18.51
C ASP A 420 26.61 -18.45 -18.31
N ASP A 421 27.16 -17.44 -17.63
CA ASP A 421 28.59 -17.13 -17.59
C ASP A 421 29.23 -17.31 -16.22
N ASN A 422 28.44 -17.35 -15.14
CA ASN A 422 28.97 -17.28 -13.77
C ASN A 422 28.65 -18.47 -12.88
N VAL A 423 27.79 -19.39 -13.31
CA VAL A 423 27.32 -20.52 -12.49
C VAL A 423 28.50 -21.34 -11.95
N ASN A 424 29.56 -21.53 -12.75
CA ASN A 424 30.71 -22.37 -12.38
C ASN A 424 31.89 -21.60 -11.77
N ASP A 425 31.77 -20.28 -11.52
CA ASP A 425 32.87 -19.51 -10.94
C ASP A 425 33.10 -19.91 -9.48
N THR A 426 34.36 -20.20 -9.13
CA THR A 426 34.75 -20.63 -7.77
C THR A 426 34.55 -19.55 -6.70
N ASN A 427 34.38 -18.28 -7.10
CA ASN A 427 34.10 -17.16 -6.20
C ASN A 427 32.59 -16.92 -6.00
N SER A 428 31.72 -17.64 -6.73
CA SER A 428 30.29 -17.63 -6.49
C SER A 428 29.97 -18.07 -5.05
N PRO A 429 28.93 -17.51 -4.39
CA PRO A 429 28.46 -18.02 -3.10
C PRO A 429 28.09 -19.51 -3.14
N TRP A 430 27.69 -20.03 -4.32
CA TRP A 430 27.41 -21.44 -4.57
C TRP A 430 27.95 -21.87 -5.95
N PRO A 431 29.21 -22.32 -6.04
CA PRO A 431 29.77 -22.76 -7.32
C PRO A 431 29.01 -23.97 -7.88
N GLY A 432 28.51 -23.84 -9.11
CA GLY A 432 27.72 -24.84 -9.83
C GLY A 432 26.20 -24.69 -9.70
N GLU A 433 25.70 -23.75 -8.88
CA GLU A 433 24.28 -23.65 -8.54
C GLU A 433 23.77 -22.19 -8.62
N LEU A 434 22.50 -22.03 -9.01
CA LEU A 434 21.77 -20.75 -8.89
C LEU A 434 20.67 -20.91 -7.85
N ARG A 435 20.76 -20.15 -6.75
CA ARG A 435 19.80 -20.24 -5.65
C ARG A 435 19.13 -18.88 -5.42
N PRO A 436 17.80 -18.78 -5.57
CA PRO A 436 17.05 -17.55 -5.29
C PRO A 436 17.20 -17.08 -3.83
N GLN A 437 17.27 -18.02 -2.90
CA GLN A 437 17.66 -17.80 -1.50
C GLN A 437 18.59 -18.92 -1.00
N PRO A 438 19.34 -18.70 0.10
CA PRO A 438 20.28 -19.70 0.61
C PRO A 438 19.70 -21.09 0.87
N ILE A 439 18.41 -21.16 1.21
CA ILE A 439 17.69 -22.41 1.51
C ILE A 439 16.99 -23.02 0.29
N ASP A 440 16.85 -22.25 -0.80
CA ASP A 440 16.10 -22.66 -1.98
C ASP A 440 16.90 -23.66 -2.83
N PRO A 441 16.22 -24.57 -3.54
CA PRO A 441 16.88 -25.51 -4.44
C PRO A 441 17.60 -24.78 -5.58
N ASP A 442 18.59 -25.45 -6.18
CA ASP A 442 19.22 -24.98 -7.41
C ASP A 442 18.18 -24.89 -8.55
N VAL A 443 18.06 -23.70 -9.16
CA VAL A 443 17.17 -23.43 -10.29
C VAL A 443 17.89 -23.51 -11.63
N ARG A 444 19.22 -23.62 -11.68
CA ARG A 444 19.94 -23.73 -12.95
C ARG A 444 19.68 -25.06 -13.64
N GLN A 445 19.55 -26.14 -12.88
CA GLN A 445 19.28 -27.47 -13.42
C GLN A 445 17.97 -27.48 -14.22
N SER A 446 18.01 -27.97 -15.46
CA SER A 446 16.86 -28.04 -16.38
C SER A 446 16.28 -26.70 -16.84
N CYS A 447 16.91 -25.56 -16.50
CA CYS A 447 16.62 -24.27 -17.12
C CYS A 447 17.24 -24.23 -18.52
N ARG A 448 16.40 -24.11 -19.56
CA ARG A 448 16.87 -24.01 -20.95
C ARG A 448 17.18 -22.56 -21.26
N ILE A 449 18.44 -22.23 -21.52
CA ILE A 449 18.89 -20.91 -21.96
C ILE A 449 18.90 -20.89 -23.50
N GLY A 450 18.10 -20.01 -24.10
CA GLY A 450 17.93 -19.90 -25.55
C GLY A 450 19.00 -19.02 -26.21
N TYR A 451 19.33 -17.91 -25.55
CA TYR A 451 20.37 -16.95 -25.94
C TYR A 451 21.31 -16.75 -24.76
N SER A 452 22.60 -17.05 -24.94
CA SER A 452 23.64 -16.92 -23.92
C SER A 452 24.75 -15.94 -24.30
N TYR A 453 25.38 -15.35 -23.27
CA TYR A 453 26.59 -14.50 -23.27
C TYR A 453 26.84 -13.66 -24.54
N GLU A 454 27.46 -14.23 -25.58
CA GLU A 454 27.82 -13.53 -26.82
C GLU A 454 26.61 -13.08 -27.67
N ASN A 455 25.42 -13.65 -27.38
CA ASN A 455 24.17 -13.41 -28.10
C ASN A 455 23.13 -12.66 -27.24
N LEU A 456 23.53 -12.12 -26.09
CA LEU A 456 22.69 -11.26 -25.26
C LEU A 456 22.68 -9.83 -25.85
N ASN A 457 22.02 -9.68 -26.99
CA ASN A 457 21.96 -8.46 -27.81
C ASN A 457 20.48 -8.05 -28.01
N PHE A 458 20.18 -6.76 -27.83
CA PHE A 458 18.84 -6.23 -27.93
C PHE A 458 18.23 -6.32 -29.33
N ASP A 459 19.04 -6.25 -30.40
CA ASP A 459 18.56 -6.45 -31.76
C ASP A 459 18.11 -7.91 -31.96
N LEU A 460 18.84 -8.89 -31.40
CA LEU A 460 18.42 -10.30 -31.42
C LEU A 460 17.12 -10.50 -30.63
N PHE A 461 16.98 -9.81 -29.51
CA PHE A 461 15.74 -9.80 -28.74
C PHE A 461 14.58 -9.21 -29.54
N ALA A 462 14.75 -8.05 -30.16
CA ALA A 462 13.72 -7.40 -30.97
C ALA A 462 13.27 -8.28 -32.15
N GLU A 463 14.21 -8.94 -32.84
CA GLU A 463 13.90 -9.90 -33.92
C GLU A 463 13.16 -11.15 -33.41
N ALA A 464 13.56 -11.67 -32.24
CA ALA A 464 12.88 -12.79 -31.60
C ALA A 464 11.42 -12.43 -31.25
N LEU A 465 11.19 -11.21 -30.73
CA LEU A 465 9.86 -10.73 -30.36
C LEU A 465 8.90 -10.65 -31.55
N ILE A 466 9.38 -10.31 -32.74
CA ILE A 466 8.55 -10.25 -33.94
C ILE A 466 8.52 -11.57 -34.71
N GLY A 467 9.11 -12.66 -34.19
CA GLY A 467 9.09 -13.96 -34.85
C GLY A 467 9.82 -13.96 -36.20
N ASN A 468 10.89 -13.18 -36.35
CA ASN A 468 11.65 -13.14 -37.60
C ASN A 468 12.71 -14.25 -37.64
N ASP A 469 12.53 -15.24 -38.52
CA ASP A 469 13.39 -16.41 -38.68
C ASP A 469 14.27 -16.37 -39.94
N THR A 470 14.39 -15.21 -40.61
CA THR A 470 15.06 -15.14 -41.92
C THR A 470 16.58 -15.26 -41.85
N GLY A 471 17.11 -16.39 -42.32
CA GLY A 471 18.44 -16.69 -42.89
C GLY A 471 19.69 -15.94 -42.39
N GLY A 472 20.66 -16.69 -41.83
CA GLY A 472 21.97 -16.19 -41.38
C GLY A 472 22.28 -16.63 -39.94
N ILE A 473 22.94 -15.77 -39.15
CA ILE A 473 23.21 -15.99 -37.71
C ILE A 473 21.95 -16.31 -36.88
N PHE A 474 20.77 -16.08 -37.45
CA PHE A 474 19.44 -16.19 -36.87
C PHE A 474 18.74 -17.55 -37.09
N GLU A 475 19.28 -18.43 -37.95
CA GLU A 475 18.65 -19.71 -38.34
C GLU A 475 18.62 -20.77 -37.21
N HIS A 476 19.32 -20.52 -36.10
CA HIS A 476 19.48 -21.47 -34.99
C HIS A 476 18.90 -21.02 -33.65
N TYR A 477 18.29 -19.83 -33.58
CA TYR A 477 17.77 -19.28 -32.33
C TYR A 477 16.24 -19.31 -32.23
N PRO A 478 15.67 -19.53 -31.03
CA PRO A 478 14.23 -19.61 -30.86
C PRO A 478 13.58 -18.22 -30.96
N VAL A 479 12.64 -18.06 -31.89
CA VAL A 479 11.85 -16.84 -32.07
C VAL A 479 10.40 -17.06 -31.66
N LEU A 480 9.69 -15.97 -31.34
CA LEU A 480 8.32 -16.02 -30.83
C LEU A 480 7.35 -16.48 -31.94
N LYS A 481 6.53 -17.48 -31.62
CA LYS A 481 5.56 -18.08 -32.57
C LYS A 481 4.11 -17.69 -32.29
N SER A 482 3.91 -16.73 -31.39
CA SER A 482 2.58 -16.25 -31.00
C SER A 482 1.90 -15.46 -32.11
N THR A 483 0.58 -15.38 -32.03
CA THR A 483 -0.28 -14.69 -32.98
C THR A 483 -1.23 -13.74 -32.25
N SER A 484 -2.08 -13.03 -33.01
CA SER A 484 -3.07 -12.09 -32.47
C SER A 484 -4.17 -12.73 -31.63
N LYS A 485 -4.15 -14.07 -31.50
CA LYS A 485 -5.02 -14.85 -30.61
C LYS A 485 -4.36 -15.19 -29.28
N ASP A 486 -3.03 -15.17 -29.23
CA ASP A 486 -2.23 -15.69 -28.13
C ASP A 486 -1.88 -14.59 -27.13
N ARG A 487 -1.48 -14.99 -25.92
CA ARG A 487 -1.02 -14.07 -24.88
C ARG A 487 0.49 -14.17 -24.75
N VAL A 488 1.15 -13.04 -24.53
CA VAL A 488 2.61 -12.98 -24.43
C VAL A 488 3.02 -12.38 -23.09
N LEU A 489 3.87 -13.10 -22.36
CA LEU A 489 4.57 -12.63 -21.17
C LEU A 489 5.99 -12.22 -21.57
N LEU A 490 6.33 -10.95 -21.39
CA LEU A 490 7.71 -10.50 -21.37
C LEU A 490 8.16 -10.35 -19.92
N TYR A 491 9.34 -10.85 -19.60
CA TYR A 491 9.94 -10.72 -18.28
C TYR A 491 11.36 -10.20 -18.46
N HIS A 492 11.71 -9.11 -17.79
CA HIS A 492 13.05 -8.55 -17.77
C HIS A 492 13.54 -8.41 -16.33
N SER A 493 14.77 -8.81 -16.05
CA SER A 493 15.47 -8.58 -14.78
C SER A 493 16.90 -8.13 -15.05
N GLY A 494 17.23 -6.90 -14.66
CA GLY A 494 18.56 -6.32 -14.90
C GLY A 494 18.73 -4.95 -14.26
N HIS A 495 19.84 -4.29 -14.57
CA HIS A 495 20.09 -2.91 -14.14
C HIS A 495 19.33 -1.90 -15.03
N GLY A 496 19.05 -0.73 -14.45
CA GLY A 496 18.35 0.33 -15.15
C GLY A 496 18.75 1.72 -14.65
N ASP A 497 18.59 2.70 -15.52
CA ASP A 497 18.68 4.13 -15.21
C ASP A 497 17.50 4.86 -15.88
N SER A 498 17.40 6.16 -15.68
CA SER A 498 16.34 6.97 -16.26
C SER A 498 16.34 6.87 -17.80
N HIS A 499 15.28 6.29 -18.35
CA HIS A 499 15.02 6.07 -19.78
C HIS A 499 15.96 5.09 -20.48
N GLU A 500 16.70 4.27 -19.72
CA GLU A 500 17.55 3.21 -20.28
C GLU A 500 17.66 1.99 -19.35
N PHE A 501 17.98 0.84 -19.93
CA PHE A 501 18.20 -0.38 -19.15
C PHE A 501 19.31 -1.23 -19.75
N GLU A 502 19.93 -2.05 -18.91
CA GLU A 502 21.01 -2.94 -19.33
C GLU A 502 20.44 -4.17 -20.06
N PHE A 503 21.02 -4.49 -21.22
CA PHE A 503 20.76 -5.72 -21.95
C PHE A 503 22.10 -6.27 -22.46
N GLY A 504 22.70 -7.20 -21.72
CA GLY A 504 24.05 -7.68 -21.99
C GLY A 504 25.08 -6.59 -21.77
N TYR A 505 25.84 -6.24 -22.81
CA TYR A 505 26.87 -5.19 -22.74
C TYR A 505 26.41 -3.81 -23.22
N GLU A 506 25.13 -3.65 -23.54
CA GLU A 506 24.56 -2.38 -24.02
C GLU A 506 23.53 -1.79 -23.05
N TRP A 507 23.45 -0.46 -23.05
CA TRP A 507 22.38 0.31 -22.43
C TRP A 507 21.34 0.64 -23.49
N VAL A 508 20.18 0.01 -23.38
CA VAL A 508 19.08 0.14 -24.33
C VAL A 508 18.18 1.28 -23.91
N GLN A 509 18.05 2.27 -24.81
CA GLN A 509 17.19 3.43 -24.61
C GLN A 509 15.69 3.07 -24.71
N ALA A 510 14.85 3.82 -24.00
CA ALA A 510 13.40 3.64 -24.01
C ALA A 510 12.77 3.70 -25.41
N ASP A 511 13.31 4.52 -26.32
CA ASP A 511 12.82 4.61 -27.70
C ASP A 511 13.09 3.34 -28.52
N ARG A 512 14.19 2.61 -28.23
CA ARG A 512 14.48 1.31 -28.86
C ARG A 512 13.52 0.24 -28.36
N LEU A 513 13.23 0.22 -27.06
CA LEU A 513 12.23 -0.68 -26.49
C LEU A 513 10.83 -0.41 -27.05
N GLN A 514 10.46 0.87 -27.13
CA GLN A 514 9.23 1.32 -27.76
C GLN A 514 9.09 0.80 -29.20
N LYS A 515 10.14 0.93 -30.02
CA LYS A 515 10.13 0.45 -31.41
C LYS A 515 9.91 -1.05 -31.49
N ALA A 516 10.57 -1.84 -30.64
CA ALA A 516 10.40 -3.30 -30.61
C ALA A 516 8.96 -3.69 -30.25
N LEU A 517 8.40 -3.10 -29.18
CA LEU A 517 7.04 -3.38 -28.73
C LEU A 517 5.98 -2.91 -29.73
N THR A 518 6.23 -1.78 -30.40
CA THR A 518 5.38 -1.29 -31.50
C THR A 518 5.41 -2.26 -32.68
N ALA A 519 6.59 -2.76 -33.05
CA ALA A 519 6.70 -3.74 -34.14
C ALA A 519 5.98 -5.06 -33.83
N MET A 520 6.04 -5.54 -32.57
CA MET A 520 5.24 -6.70 -32.15
C MET A 520 3.73 -6.44 -32.29
N HIS A 521 3.28 -5.26 -31.88
CA HIS A 521 1.88 -4.86 -31.99
C HIS A 521 1.42 -4.82 -33.44
N ASP A 522 2.18 -4.13 -34.30
CA ASP A 522 1.86 -3.92 -35.71
C ASP A 522 1.86 -5.24 -36.49
N LYS A 523 2.71 -6.21 -36.10
CA LYS A 523 2.75 -7.57 -36.67
C LYS A 523 1.68 -8.49 -36.08
N GLY A 524 0.93 -8.04 -35.08
CA GLY A 524 -0.13 -8.81 -34.44
C GLY A 524 0.40 -10.03 -33.70
N MET A 525 1.54 -9.90 -33.01
CA MET A 525 2.19 -11.01 -32.31
C MET A 525 1.46 -11.43 -31.03
N TYR A 526 0.46 -10.68 -30.58
CA TYR A 526 -0.28 -11.00 -29.38
C TYR A 526 -1.70 -10.44 -29.44
N LYS A 527 -2.62 -11.13 -28.77
CA LYS A 527 -3.90 -10.59 -28.33
C LYS A 527 -3.68 -9.61 -27.20
N GLN A 528 -2.94 -10.01 -26.17
CA GLN A 528 -2.57 -9.22 -24.99
C GLN A 528 -1.11 -9.50 -24.61
N LEU A 529 -0.38 -8.46 -24.21
CA LEU A 529 0.99 -8.59 -23.74
C LEU A 529 1.11 -8.08 -22.30
N PHE A 530 1.70 -8.89 -21.43
CA PHE A 530 2.09 -8.47 -20.09
C PHE A 530 3.62 -8.37 -20.03
N TYR A 531 4.15 -7.24 -19.59
CA TYR A 531 5.58 -7.03 -19.44
C TYR A 531 5.95 -6.78 -17.98
N HIS A 532 6.48 -7.80 -17.31
CA HIS A 532 7.16 -7.63 -16.03
C HIS A 532 8.56 -7.04 -16.26
N PHE A 533 8.80 -5.84 -15.75
CA PHE A 533 10.05 -5.11 -15.98
C PHE A 533 10.73 -4.76 -14.66
N GLU A 534 11.71 -5.57 -14.29
CA GLU A 534 12.51 -5.42 -13.08
C GLU A 534 13.83 -4.72 -13.40
N SER A 535 13.87 -3.42 -13.08
CA SER A 535 15.08 -2.61 -13.04
C SER A 535 14.85 -1.36 -12.19
N CYS A 536 15.94 -0.70 -11.76
CA CYS A 536 15.88 0.68 -11.28
C CYS A 536 15.27 1.59 -12.36
N PHE A 537 14.49 2.59 -11.95
CA PHE A 537 13.82 3.56 -12.82
C PHE A 537 12.92 2.95 -13.92
N SER A 538 12.54 1.67 -13.81
CA SER A 538 11.81 0.91 -14.83
C SER A 538 10.53 1.57 -15.32
N GLY A 539 9.84 2.36 -14.48
CA GLY A 539 8.71 3.18 -14.89
C GLY A 539 9.02 4.11 -16.07
N SER A 540 10.22 4.71 -16.09
CA SER A 540 10.66 5.66 -17.13
C SER A 540 10.71 5.04 -18.54
N MET A 541 10.76 3.71 -18.66
CA MET A 541 10.78 3.00 -19.94
C MET A 541 9.45 3.07 -20.70
N PHE A 542 8.36 3.40 -19.99
CA PHE A 542 7.00 3.34 -20.52
C PHE A 542 6.25 4.68 -20.47
N VAL A 543 6.81 5.69 -19.78
CA VAL A 543 6.23 7.04 -19.69
C VAL A 543 6.11 7.65 -21.09
N ASP A 544 5.07 8.47 -21.30
CA ASP A 544 4.77 9.24 -22.50
C ASP A 544 4.36 8.48 -23.78
N TRP A 545 4.73 7.20 -23.96
CA TRP A 545 4.47 6.49 -25.21
C TRP A 545 3.55 5.26 -25.09
N LEU A 546 3.56 4.54 -23.97
CA LEU A 546 2.80 3.32 -23.83
C LEU A 546 1.32 3.66 -23.61
N THR A 547 0.51 3.45 -24.64
CA THR A 547 -0.93 3.75 -24.62
C THR A 547 -1.77 2.49 -24.76
N PRO A 548 -3.06 2.50 -24.33
CA PRO A 548 -3.93 1.33 -24.44
C PRO A 548 -4.11 0.77 -25.86
N LYS A 549 -3.79 1.55 -26.91
CA LYS A 549 -3.87 1.07 -28.31
C LYS A 549 -2.95 -0.13 -28.55
N TYR A 550 -1.85 -0.23 -27.81
CA TYR A 550 -0.89 -1.32 -27.97
C TYR A 550 -1.34 -2.62 -27.29
N ASN A 551 -2.34 -2.58 -26.40
CA ASN A 551 -2.77 -3.73 -25.58
C ASN A 551 -1.63 -4.43 -24.82
N ILE A 552 -0.74 -3.61 -24.26
CA ILE A 552 0.38 -3.99 -23.40
C ILE A 552 0.08 -3.49 -21.99
N LEU A 553 0.22 -4.36 -20.99
CA LEU A 553 0.29 -4.01 -19.58
C LEU A 553 1.74 -4.14 -19.10
N ALA A 554 2.38 -3.02 -18.78
CA ALA A 554 3.72 -3.01 -18.19
C ALA A 554 3.64 -2.93 -16.66
N TYR A 555 4.35 -3.81 -15.96
CA TYR A 555 4.41 -3.90 -14.51
C TYR A 555 5.86 -3.74 -14.06
N THR A 556 6.17 -2.58 -13.48
CA THR A 556 7.54 -2.11 -13.27
C THR A 556 7.94 -2.14 -11.79
N ALA A 557 9.18 -2.54 -11.51
CA ALA A 557 9.70 -2.63 -10.15
C ALA A 557 9.88 -1.28 -9.42
N ALA A 558 10.01 -0.19 -10.18
CA ALA A 558 10.20 1.14 -9.65
C ALA A 558 9.48 2.18 -10.50
N ASN A 559 9.08 3.31 -9.89
CA ASN A 559 8.62 4.47 -10.64
C ASN A 559 9.79 5.14 -11.39
N PRO A 560 9.54 6.15 -12.25
CA PRO A 560 10.57 6.80 -13.07
C PRO A 560 11.69 7.53 -12.31
N HIS A 561 11.66 7.60 -10.97
CA HIS A 561 12.56 8.42 -10.17
C HIS A 561 13.23 7.68 -9.01
N GLN A 562 13.06 6.36 -8.91
CA GLN A 562 13.54 5.58 -7.77
C GLN A 562 14.26 4.30 -8.20
N TYR A 563 15.10 3.81 -7.28
CA TYR A 563 15.83 2.56 -7.41
C TYR A 563 14.94 1.37 -7.03
N ALA A 564 15.18 0.21 -7.67
CA ALA A 564 14.57 -1.05 -7.30
C ALA A 564 15.29 -1.68 -6.08
N VAL A 565 14.58 -2.50 -5.31
CA VAL A 565 15.10 -3.09 -4.06
C VAL A 565 15.69 -4.48 -4.31
N ALA A 566 16.98 -4.63 -4.05
CA ALA A 566 17.72 -5.88 -4.17
C ALA A 566 17.72 -6.74 -2.89
N ILE A 567 17.83 -8.05 -3.05
CA ILE A 567 18.03 -9.02 -1.97
C ILE A 567 19.48 -9.47 -1.98
N GLY A 568 20.19 -9.21 -0.88
CA GLY A 568 21.60 -9.51 -0.73
C GLY A 568 21.90 -10.69 0.20
N TYR A 569 22.96 -11.45 -0.09
CA TYR A 569 23.54 -12.47 0.79
C TYR A 569 25.07 -12.44 0.76
N LYS A 570 25.70 -12.28 1.93
CA LYS A 570 27.17 -12.20 2.10
C LYS A 570 27.86 -11.21 1.14
N GLY A 571 27.21 -10.08 0.84
CA GLY A 571 27.74 -9.03 -0.05
C GLY A 571 27.43 -9.23 -1.54
N TRP A 572 26.74 -10.31 -1.91
CA TRP A 572 26.25 -10.58 -3.28
C TRP A 572 24.78 -10.22 -3.43
N ILE A 573 24.36 -9.75 -4.61
CA ILE A 573 22.95 -9.63 -4.96
C ILE A 573 22.49 -10.96 -5.55
N ILE A 574 21.56 -11.62 -4.87
CA ILE A 574 21.12 -12.99 -5.21
C ILE A 574 19.70 -13.04 -5.82
N SER A 575 18.88 -12.03 -5.55
CA SER A 575 17.58 -11.81 -6.19
C SER A 575 17.15 -10.34 -6.01
N VAL A 576 15.95 -9.99 -6.45
CA VAL A 576 15.35 -8.65 -6.34
C VAL A 576 13.90 -8.80 -5.87
N LYS A 577 13.48 -7.91 -4.96
CA LYS A 577 12.28 -8.09 -4.13
C LYS A 577 11.00 -8.19 -4.96
N PHE A 578 10.91 -7.42 -6.03
CA PHE A 578 9.73 -7.35 -6.88
C PHE A 578 9.55 -8.62 -7.73
N SER A 579 10.63 -9.15 -8.28
CA SER A 579 10.66 -10.45 -8.96
C SER A 579 10.31 -11.61 -8.03
N CYS A 580 10.83 -11.63 -6.80
CA CYS A 580 10.47 -12.65 -5.81
C CYS A 580 8.96 -12.65 -5.52
N HIS A 581 8.36 -11.47 -5.32
CA HIS A 581 6.92 -11.37 -5.06
C HIS A 581 6.10 -11.86 -6.25
N MET A 582 6.45 -11.48 -7.48
CA MET A 582 5.75 -11.94 -8.68
C MET A 582 5.88 -13.46 -8.87
N GLN A 583 7.08 -14.01 -8.66
CA GLN A 583 7.34 -15.45 -8.79
C GLN A 583 6.54 -16.25 -7.75
N GLN A 584 6.54 -15.80 -6.48
CA GLN A 584 5.73 -16.39 -5.42
C GLN A 584 4.23 -16.32 -5.74
N PHE A 585 3.76 -15.17 -6.24
CA PHE A 585 2.38 -14.99 -6.66
C PHE A 585 1.98 -16.01 -7.74
N ILE A 586 2.79 -16.18 -8.79
CA ILE A 586 2.49 -17.15 -9.85
C ILE A 586 2.56 -18.58 -9.32
N GLU A 587 3.56 -18.91 -8.51
CA GLU A 587 3.76 -20.25 -7.97
C GLU A 587 2.63 -20.71 -7.04
N GLN A 588 2.03 -19.78 -6.30
CA GLN A 588 0.88 -20.05 -5.42
C GLN A 588 -0.44 -20.21 -6.22
N ASN A 589 -0.49 -19.74 -7.47
CA ASN A 589 -1.70 -19.71 -8.30
C ASN A 589 -1.70 -20.80 -9.39
N LYS A 590 -2.31 -21.96 -9.10
CA LYS A 590 -2.34 -23.14 -10.01
C LYS A 590 -2.96 -22.90 -11.39
N ASP A 591 -3.72 -21.83 -11.56
CA ASP A 591 -4.33 -21.45 -12.84
C ASP A 591 -3.72 -20.12 -13.31
N LEU A 592 -2.94 -20.17 -14.40
CA LEU A 592 -2.44 -18.97 -15.09
C LEU A 592 -3.57 -18.17 -15.78
N SER A 593 -4.83 -18.47 -15.47
CA SER A 593 -5.98 -17.62 -15.81
C SER A 593 -5.98 -16.26 -15.11
N ALA A 594 -5.15 -16.04 -14.11
CA ALA A 594 -4.86 -14.68 -13.63
C ALA A 594 -4.24 -13.81 -14.73
N PHE A 595 -3.38 -14.38 -15.60
CA PHE A 595 -2.94 -13.74 -16.85
C PHE A 595 -3.99 -13.84 -18.00
N ARG A 596 -5.13 -14.53 -17.81
CA ARG A 596 -6.25 -14.57 -18.79
C ARG A 596 -7.26 -13.44 -18.57
N ARG A 597 -7.30 -12.86 -17.37
CA ARG A 597 -8.32 -11.89 -16.95
C ARG A 597 -7.83 -10.46 -17.11
#